data_AF-J8F3G4-F1
#
_entry.id   AF-J8F3G4-F1
#
_cell.length_a   1.000
_cell.length_b   1.000
_cell.length_c   1.000
_cell.angle_alpha   90.00
_cell.angle_beta   90.00
_cell.angle_gamma   90.00
#
_symmetry.space_group_name_H-M   'P 1'
#
loop_
_entity.id
_entity.type
_entity.pdbx_description
1 polymer ?
#
loop_
_entity_poly.entity_id
_entity_poly.type
_entity_poly.pdbx_seq_one_letter_code
_entity_poly.pdbx_strand_id
1 'polypeptide(L)'
;MTTWFIVTLFIFGAVKVLVSSMPTSVVESIISRFELHQKLDEENTTVTVDGESIEGEMKLQVIHEFNEALFLDKHYFPPQGNGTPLVIETKIGKKTIKFSLYSYEEHVDVIKQYKKKVVAYRLRSKSLQSRSVVRIEDYA
;
A
#
# COMPACT_ATOMS: atom_id res chain seq x y z
N MET A 1 -33.89 -19.33 29.50
CA MET A 1 -33.05 -18.15 29.85
C MET A 1 -31.64 -18.57 30.31
N THR A 2 -31.50 -19.49 31.27
CA THR A 2 -30.18 -19.92 31.82
C THR A 2 -29.32 -20.76 30.84
N THR A 3 -29.90 -21.69 30.08
CA THR A 3 -29.13 -22.50 29.11
C THR A 3 -28.50 -21.63 28.02
N TRP A 4 -29.23 -20.61 27.55
CA TRP A 4 -28.72 -19.68 26.54
C TRP A 4 -27.59 -18.80 27.08
N PHE A 5 -27.67 -18.39 28.34
CA PHE A 5 -26.60 -17.67 29.03
C PHE A 5 -25.33 -18.52 29.13
N ILE A 6 -25.46 -19.80 29.51
CA ILE A 6 -24.32 -20.72 29.60
C ILE A 6 -23.68 -20.94 28.23
N VAL A 7 -24.47 -21.19 27.18
CA VAL A 7 -23.97 -21.36 25.81
C VAL A 7 -23.24 -20.10 25.35
N THR A 8 -23.79 -18.93 25.63
CA THR A 8 -23.18 -17.64 25.28
C THR A 8 -21.84 -17.47 26.00
N LEU A 9 -21.76 -17.81 27.29
CA LEU A 9 -20.53 -17.74 28.07
C LEU A 9 -19.43 -18.65 27.50
N PHE A 10 -19.77 -19.88 27.10
CA PHE A 10 -18.83 -20.80 26.46
C PHE A 10 -18.33 -20.26 25.11
N ILE A 11 -19.21 -19.70 24.29
CA ILE A 11 -18.83 -19.08 23.01
C ILE A 11 -17.88 -17.91 23.25
N PHE A 12 -18.20 -17.00 24.18
CA PHE A 12 -17.33 -15.87 24.51
C PHE A 12 -15.98 -16.32 25.08
N GLY A 13 -15.97 -17.35 25.93
CA GLY A 13 -14.75 -17.94 26.47
C GLY A 13 -13.86 -18.52 25.37
N ALA A 14 -14.43 -19.29 24.46
CA ALA A 14 -13.72 -19.86 23.31
C ALA A 14 -13.17 -18.77 22.38
N VAL A 15 -13.98 -17.77 22.04
CA VAL A 15 -13.55 -16.61 21.23
C VAL A 15 -12.41 -15.87 21.91
N LYS A 16 -12.50 -15.62 23.22
CA LYS A 16 -11.44 -14.93 23.97
C LYS A 16 -10.12 -15.68 23.90
N VAL A 17 -10.15 -17.00 24.11
CA VAL A 17 -8.94 -17.83 24.01
C VAL A 17 -8.35 -17.74 22.61
N LEU A 18 -9.17 -17.92 21.57
CA LEU A 18 -8.74 -17.84 20.17
C LEU A 18 -8.12 -16.49 19.82
N VAL A 19 -8.73 -15.38 20.24
CA VAL A 19 -8.21 -14.03 19.98
C VAL A 19 -6.90 -13.79 20.75
N SER A 20 -6.81 -14.27 22.00
CA SER A 20 -5.62 -14.07 22.83
C SER A 20 -4.41 -14.93 22.42
N SER A 21 -4.65 -16.07 21.77
CA SER A 21 -3.61 -17.02 21.36
C SER A 21 -3.24 -16.89 19.88
N MET A 22 -3.78 -15.90 19.17
CA MET A 22 -3.38 -15.64 17.79
C MET A 22 -1.90 -15.27 17.72
N PRO A 23 -1.09 -15.97 16.91
CA PRO A 23 0.29 -15.56 16.67
C PRO A 23 0.35 -14.15 16.08
N THR A 24 1.35 -13.37 16.45
CA THR A 24 1.57 -12.00 15.96
C THR A 24 1.53 -11.92 14.44
N SER A 25 2.15 -12.88 13.75
CA SER A 25 2.17 -12.94 12.28
C SER A 25 0.76 -13.08 11.66
N VAL A 26 -0.17 -13.77 12.34
CA VAL A 26 -1.56 -13.89 11.88
C VAL A 26 -2.28 -12.56 12.05
N VAL A 27 -2.06 -11.88 13.18
CA VAL A 27 -2.63 -10.57 13.46
C VAL A 27 -2.15 -9.54 12.41
N GLU A 28 -0.86 -9.48 12.13
CA GLU A 28 -0.27 -8.61 11.10
C GLU A 28 -0.83 -8.90 9.70
N SER A 29 -1.04 -10.18 9.35
CA SER A 29 -1.67 -10.57 8.08
C SER A 29 -3.13 -10.11 7.97
N ILE A 30 -3.86 -10.02 9.09
CA ILE A 30 -5.23 -9.50 9.09
C ILE A 30 -5.20 -7.98 8.94
N ILE A 31 -4.35 -7.28 9.70
CA ILE A 31 -4.24 -5.81 9.68
C ILE A 31 -3.79 -5.31 8.29
N SER A 32 -2.77 -5.93 7.69
CA SER A 32 -2.24 -5.57 6.37
C SER A 32 -3.24 -5.67 5.22
N ARG A 33 -4.37 -6.38 5.39
CA ARG A 33 -5.46 -6.44 4.39
C ARG A 33 -6.33 -5.19 4.41
N PHE A 34 -6.35 -4.46 5.53
CA PHE A 34 -7.13 -3.24 5.72
C PHE A 34 -6.27 -1.97 5.62
N GLU A 35 -4.95 -2.11 5.66
CA GLU A 35 -4.04 -1.00 5.37
C GLU A 35 -4.31 -0.44 3.98
N LEU A 36 -4.63 0.85 3.92
CA LEU A 36 -4.87 1.55 2.67
C LEU A 36 -3.58 1.53 1.81
N HIS A 37 -2.47 1.78 2.50
CA HIS A 37 -1.12 1.75 2.02
C HIS A 37 -0.46 0.42 2.44
N GLN A 38 -0.49 -0.56 1.55
CA GLN A 38 -0.01 -1.90 1.83
C GLN A 38 1.48 -1.98 1.54
N LYS A 39 2.24 -2.64 2.43
CA LYS A 39 3.65 -2.92 2.17
C LYS A 39 3.81 -3.87 0.98
N LEU A 40 4.83 -3.59 0.18
CA LEU A 40 5.21 -4.30 -1.03
C LEU A 40 6.39 -5.23 -0.74
N ASP A 41 6.38 -6.41 -1.35
CA ASP A 41 7.50 -7.34 -1.36
C ASP A 41 8.23 -7.30 -2.71
N GLU A 42 9.53 -7.60 -2.71
CA GLU A 42 10.34 -7.53 -3.93
C GLU A 42 9.94 -8.57 -4.97
N GLU A 43 9.68 -9.81 -4.54
CA GLU A 43 9.45 -10.96 -5.42
C GLU A 43 8.21 -10.76 -6.31
N ASN A 44 7.14 -10.22 -5.74
CA ASN A 44 5.85 -10.08 -6.41
C ASN A 44 5.59 -8.67 -6.96
N THR A 45 6.57 -7.77 -6.88
CA THR A 45 6.42 -6.37 -7.31
C THR A 45 7.28 -6.05 -8.52
N THR A 46 6.69 -5.39 -9.50
CA THR A 46 7.34 -4.77 -10.65
C THR A 46 7.21 -3.26 -10.52
N VAL A 47 8.31 -2.55 -10.76
CA VAL A 47 8.35 -1.09 -10.73
C VAL A 47 8.69 -0.62 -12.15
N THR A 48 7.91 0.32 -12.66
CA THR A 48 8.02 0.84 -14.02
C THR A 48 8.00 2.36 -13.97
N VAL A 49 8.88 3.00 -14.74
CA VAL A 49 8.79 4.45 -14.96
C VAL A 49 8.88 4.72 -16.45
N ASP A 50 7.97 5.57 -16.94
CA ASP A 50 7.92 5.93 -18.37
C ASP A 50 7.77 4.70 -19.31
N GLY A 51 7.10 3.65 -18.82
CA GLY A 51 6.93 2.40 -19.56
C GLY A 51 8.10 1.42 -19.46
N GLU A 52 9.23 1.82 -18.88
CA GLU A 52 10.41 0.95 -18.71
C GLU A 52 10.47 0.34 -17.31
N SER A 53 10.69 -0.98 -17.24
CA SER A 53 10.84 -1.72 -15.98
C SER A 53 12.18 -1.39 -15.33
N ILE A 54 12.16 -1.07 -14.05
CA ILE A 54 13.36 -0.85 -13.24
C ILE A 54 13.66 -2.14 -12.47
N GLU A 55 14.91 -2.59 -12.55
CA GLU A 55 15.40 -3.80 -11.88
C GLU A 55 16.54 -3.49 -10.91
N GLY A 56 16.95 -4.49 -10.12
CA GLY A 56 18.08 -4.41 -9.21
C GLY A 56 17.88 -3.46 -8.02
N GLU A 57 18.96 -2.81 -7.58
CA GLU A 57 18.99 -1.97 -6.37
C GLU A 57 18.00 -0.80 -6.45
N MET A 58 17.82 -0.22 -7.64
CA MET A 58 16.87 0.86 -7.84
C MET A 58 15.42 0.44 -7.54
N LYS A 59 15.02 -0.78 -7.92
CA LYS A 59 13.71 -1.35 -7.61
C LYS A 59 13.55 -1.54 -6.11
N LEU A 60 14.55 -2.13 -5.46
CA LEU A 60 14.57 -2.35 -4.01
C LEU A 60 14.40 -1.05 -3.23
N GLN A 61 15.09 0.00 -3.67
CA GLN A 61 15.00 1.32 -3.07
C GLN A 61 13.59 1.90 -3.20
N VAL A 62 12.96 1.84 -4.38
CA VAL A 62 11.57 2.32 -4.55
C VAL A 62 10.61 1.59 -3.63
N ILE A 63 10.74 0.25 -3.54
CA ILE A 63 9.89 -0.58 -2.69
C ILE A 63 10.07 -0.19 -1.22
N HIS A 64 11.31 0.00 -0.78
CA HIS A 64 11.61 0.41 0.59
C HIS A 64 11.05 1.80 0.90
N GLU A 65 11.27 2.77 0.02
CA GLU A 65 10.79 4.16 0.17
C GLU A 65 9.26 4.25 0.14
N PHE A 66 8.61 3.38 -0.64
CA PHE A 66 7.16 3.23 -0.61
C PHE A 66 6.71 2.69 0.74
N ASN A 67 7.26 1.58 1.20
CA ASN A 67 6.85 0.92 2.45
C ASN A 67 7.03 1.78 3.70
N GLU A 68 8.02 2.67 3.71
CA GLU A 68 8.31 3.59 4.80
C GLU A 68 7.61 4.96 4.65
N ALA A 69 6.84 5.16 3.58
CA ALA A 69 6.13 6.42 3.36
C ALA A 69 5.00 6.62 4.41
N LEU A 70 4.89 7.85 4.91
CA LEU A 70 3.85 8.19 5.87
C LEU A 70 2.53 8.46 5.14
N PHE A 71 1.50 7.67 5.43
CA PHE A 71 0.14 7.95 4.99
C PHE A 71 -0.39 9.23 5.65
N LEU A 72 -0.88 10.17 4.83
CA LEU A 72 -1.43 11.44 5.30
C LEU A 72 -2.96 11.42 5.31
N ASP A 73 -3.56 11.37 4.11
CA ASP A 73 -5.02 11.43 3.96
C ASP A 73 -5.51 10.63 2.74
N LYS A 74 -6.82 10.36 2.73
CA LYS A 74 -7.50 9.72 1.61
C LYS A 74 -8.24 10.79 0.82
N HIS A 75 -8.05 10.78 -0.51
CA HIS A 75 -8.77 11.68 -1.41
C HIS A 75 -10.11 11.09 -1.86
N TYR A 76 -11.11 11.96 -2.03
CA TYR A 76 -12.45 11.58 -2.54
C TYR A 76 -12.48 11.47 -4.07
N PHE A 77 -11.60 12.19 -4.76
CA PHE A 77 -11.44 12.14 -6.21
C PHE A 77 -9.95 11.95 -6.55
N PRO A 78 -9.61 11.11 -7.55
CA PRO A 78 -8.23 10.98 -7.99
C PRO A 78 -7.74 12.34 -8.51
N PRO A 79 -6.61 12.85 -8.02
CA PRO A 79 -6.03 14.07 -8.55
C PRO A 79 -5.77 13.88 -10.05
N GLN A 80 -5.99 14.94 -10.83
CA GLN A 80 -5.56 14.97 -12.23
C GLN A 80 -4.03 15.01 -12.19
N GLY A 81 -3.42 13.83 -12.19
CA GLY A 81 -1.98 13.69 -12.16
C GLY A 81 -1.40 14.27 -13.45
N ASN A 82 -0.74 15.42 -13.34
CA ASN A 82 0.07 15.98 -14.41
C ASN A 82 1.49 15.41 -14.28
N GLY A 83 2.05 14.93 -15.38
CA GLY A 83 3.40 14.35 -15.44
C GLY A 83 3.44 12.82 -15.56
N THR A 84 4.64 12.27 -15.75
CA THR A 84 4.87 10.83 -15.90
C THR A 84 4.89 10.15 -14.52
N PRO A 85 3.95 9.25 -14.21
CA PRO A 85 3.91 8.60 -12.92
C PRO A 85 4.98 7.51 -12.80
N LEU A 86 5.46 7.31 -11.58
CA LEU A 86 6.08 6.05 -11.17
C LEU A 86 4.96 5.02 -10.99
N VAL A 87 5.02 3.92 -11.73
CA VAL A 87 4.01 2.86 -11.71
C VAL A 87 4.57 1.65 -10.96
N ILE A 88 3.84 1.17 -9.97
CA ILE A 88 4.16 -0.03 -9.22
C ILE A 88 3.04 -1.03 -9.44
N GLU A 89 3.35 -2.21 -9.97
CA GLU A 89 2.41 -3.32 -10.09
C GLU A 89 2.85 -4.45 -9.18
N THR A 90 1.96 -4.92 -8.31
CA THR A 90 2.27 -5.98 -7.35
C THR A 90 1.19 -7.05 -7.30
N LYS A 91 1.59 -8.29 -7.03
CA LYS A 91 0.67 -9.41 -6.79
C LYS A 91 0.57 -9.72 -5.30
N ILE A 92 -0.56 -9.38 -4.70
CA ILE A 92 -0.88 -9.76 -3.32
C ILE A 92 -1.86 -10.94 -3.35
N GLY A 93 -1.32 -12.14 -3.10
CA GLY A 93 -2.06 -13.39 -3.25
C GLY A 93 -2.58 -13.57 -4.68
N LYS A 94 -3.90 -13.56 -4.88
CA LYS A 94 -4.53 -13.66 -6.21
C LYS A 94 -4.89 -12.31 -6.84
N LYS A 95 -4.48 -11.19 -6.23
CA LYS A 95 -4.85 -9.85 -6.65
C LYS A 95 -3.65 -9.13 -7.26
N THR A 96 -3.77 -8.72 -8.51
CA THR A 96 -2.86 -7.72 -9.11
C THR A 96 -3.37 -6.33 -8.75
N ILE A 97 -2.52 -5.55 -8.10
CA ILE A 97 -2.81 -4.17 -7.69
C ILE A 97 -1.81 -3.27 -8.40
N LYS A 98 -2.31 -2.17 -8.96
CA LYS A 98 -1.50 -1.13 -9.59
C LYS A 98 -1.53 0.13 -8.76
N PHE A 99 -0.38 0.72 -8.51
CA PHE A 99 -0.22 2.01 -7.88
C PHE A 99 0.42 2.96 -8.90
N SER A 100 -0.19 4.11 -9.11
CA SER A 100 0.40 5.20 -9.89
C SER A 100 0.73 6.33 -8.93
N LEU A 101 2.01 6.64 -8.84
CA LEU A 101 2.56 7.64 -7.93
C LEU A 101 2.87 8.92 -8.72
N TYR A 102 2.25 10.01 -8.29
CA TYR A 102 2.48 11.36 -8.79
C TYR A 102 3.17 12.15 -7.70
N SER A 103 4.37 12.61 -7.99
CA SER A 103 5.18 13.32 -7.02
C SER A 103 5.00 14.82 -7.16
N TYR A 104 4.85 15.48 -6.02
CA TYR A 104 4.74 16.93 -5.87
C TYR A 104 5.75 17.41 -4.82
N GLU A 105 6.01 18.70 -4.77
CA GLU A 105 7.00 19.29 -3.86
C GLU A 105 6.74 18.94 -2.38
N GLU A 106 5.48 18.92 -1.95
CA GLU A 106 5.12 18.69 -0.54
C GLU A 106 4.70 17.24 -0.24
N HIS A 107 4.25 16.49 -1.26
CA HIS A 107 3.57 15.21 -1.07
C HIS A 107 3.66 14.31 -2.31
N VAL A 108 3.25 13.05 -2.16
CA VAL A 108 3.09 12.11 -3.27
C VAL A 108 1.64 11.66 -3.29
N ASP A 109 0.96 11.88 -4.40
CA ASP A 109 -0.38 11.33 -4.60
C ASP A 109 -0.27 9.92 -5.19
N VAL A 110 -1.07 9.01 -4.64
CA VAL A 110 -1.09 7.61 -5.01
C VAL A 110 -2.47 7.22 -5.48
N ILE A 111 -2.55 6.73 -6.71
CA ILE A 111 -3.76 6.14 -7.27
C ILE A 111 -3.60 4.62 -7.22
N LYS A 112 -4.32 3.98 -6.29
CA LYS A 112 -4.42 2.53 -6.15
C LYS A 112 -5.58 2.03 -7.01
N GLN A 113 -5.27 1.14 -7.94
CA GLN A 113 -6.23 0.50 -8.83
C GLN A 113 -6.24 -1.01 -8.61
N TYR A 114 -7.44 -1.56 -8.42
CA TYR A 114 -7.70 -2.99 -8.38
C TYR A 114 -8.93 -3.31 -9.21
N LYS A 115 -8.75 -4.00 -10.33
CA LYS A 115 -9.81 -4.21 -11.33
C LYS A 115 -10.44 -2.86 -11.73
N LYS A 116 -11.72 -2.65 -11.41
CA LYS A 116 -12.46 -1.40 -11.65
C LYS A 116 -12.49 -0.45 -10.45
N LYS A 117 -11.94 -0.85 -9.30
CA LYS A 117 -11.94 -0.03 -8.08
C LYS A 117 -10.72 0.88 -8.08
N VAL A 118 -10.94 2.17 -7.86
CA VAL A 118 -9.89 3.19 -7.75
C VAL A 118 -9.99 3.83 -6.38
N VAL A 119 -8.85 3.97 -5.71
CA VAL A 119 -8.70 4.67 -4.44
C VAL A 119 -7.51 5.61 -4.56
N ALA A 120 -7.71 6.88 -4.24
CA ALA A 120 -6.65 7.87 -4.24
C ALA A 120 -6.30 8.27 -2.79
N TYR A 121 -5.02 8.47 -2.52
CA TYR A 121 -4.55 8.93 -1.23
C TYR A 121 -3.20 9.62 -1.33
N ARG A 122 -2.84 10.37 -0.27
CA ARG A 122 -1.60 11.12 -0.18
C ARG A 122 -0.61 10.44 0.76
N LEU A 123 0.64 10.41 0.32
CA LEU A 123 1.79 9.99 1.09
C LEU A 123 2.76 11.14 1.30
N ARG A 124 3.57 11.04 2.35
CA ARG A 124 4.76 11.87 2.55
C ARG A 124 5.99 10.98 2.55
N SER A 125 6.87 11.21 1.59
CA SER A 125 8.17 10.55 1.50
C SER A 125 9.13 11.46 0.77
N LYS A 126 10.16 11.96 1.48
CA LYS A 126 11.14 12.88 0.90
C LYS A 126 11.89 12.25 -0.29
N SER A 127 12.15 10.95 -0.22
CA SER A 127 12.89 10.23 -1.26
C SER A 127 12.04 9.99 -2.51
N LEU A 128 10.76 9.63 -2.36
CA LEU A 128 9.85 9.53 -3.49
C LEU A 128 9.56 10.91 -4.11
N GLN A 129 9.58 11.98 -3.29
CA GLN A 129 9.45 13.36 -3.74
C GLN A 129 10.63 13.81 -4.60
N SER A 130 11.87 13.56 -4.15
CA SER A 130 13.07 13.99 -4.87
C SER A 130 13.31 13.23 -6.16
N ARG A 131 12.92 11.95 -6.23
CA ARG A 131 13.21 11.09 -7.39
C ARG A 131 12.47 11.50 -8.67
N SER A 132 11.32 12.16 -8.55
CA SER A 132 10.64 12.75 -9.70
C SER A 132 11.29 14.05 -10.17
N VAL A 133 11.92 14.79 -9.26
CA VAL A 133 12.61 16.06 -9.57
C VAL A 133 13.83 15.79 -10.44
N VAL A 134 14.57 14.70 -10.17
CA VAL A 134 15.76 14.31 -10.95
C VAL A 134 15.43 14.10 -12.44
N ARG A 135 14.22 13.63 -12.79
CA ARG A 135 13.84 13.43 -14.21
C ARG A 135 13.42 14.71 -14.94
N ILE A 136 13.07 15.78 -14.21
CA ILE A 136 12.66 17.06 -14.81
C ILE A 136 13.90 17.87 -15.23
N GLU A 137 15.01 17.77 -14.49
CA GLU A 137 16.25 18.49 -14.80
C GLU A 137 17.02 17.89 -16.00
N ASP A 138 16.89 16.59 -16.26
CA ASP A 138 17.55 15.94 -17.41
C ASP A 138 16.97 16.34 -18.79
N TYR A 139 15.93 17.20 -18.81
CA TYR A 139 15.29 17.73 -20.02
C TYR A 139 15.28 19.28 -20.08
N ALA A 140 16.03 19.97 -19.22
CA ALA A 140 16.12 21.44 -19.18
C ALA A 140 17.39 21.99 -19.84
#